data_AF-A0A8T9AL38-F1
#
_entry.id   AF-A0A8T9AL38-F1
#
_cell.length_a   1.000
_cell.length_b   1.000
_cell.length_c   1.000
_cell.angle_alpha   90.00
_cell.angle_beta   90.00
_cell.angle_gamma   90.00
#
_symmetry.space_group_name_H-M   'P 1'
#
loop_
_entity.id
_entity.type
_entity.pdbx_description
1 polymer ?
#
loop_
_entity_poly.entity_id
_entity_poly.type
_entity_poly.pdbx_seq_one_letter_code
_entity_poly.pdbx_strand_id
1 'polypeptide(L)'
;IQIQQVLLNLMRNAVEAMQGSPRRELKVTTVARDDGMAEVSVIDTGPGLAPEVSAQLFQPFVTTKKQGMGVGLSICRTIVESHGGHIWAEAMPTGGTAFRFTLRIVEKEEVSNGR
;
A
#
# COMPACT_ATOMS: atom_id res chain seq x y z
N ILE A 1 -14.32 -5.51 -4.63
CA ILE A 1 -13.88 -6.00 -3.29
C ILE A 1 -12.35 -6.07 -3.15
N GLN A 2 -11.61 -6.55 -4.16
CA GLN A 2 -10.14 -6.76 -4.03
C GLN A 2 -9.35 -5.48 -3.67
N ILE A 3 -9.63 -4.33 -4.29
CA ILE A 3 -8.95 -3.06 -3.94
C ILE A 3 -9.22 -2.63 -2.50
N GLN A 4 -10.43 -2.88 -1.99
CA GLN A 4 -10.75 -2.61 -0.59
C GLN A 4 -9.89 -3.48 0.36
N GLN A 5 -9.60 -4.74 -0.01
CA GLN A 5 -8.70 -5.59 0.76
C GLN A 5 -7.26 -5.05 0.78
N VAL A 6 -6.79 -4.52 -0.36
CA VAL A 6 -5.48 -3.86 -0.44
C VAL A 6 -5.42 -2.70 0.54
N LEU A 7 -6.38 -1.78 0.45
CA LEU A 7 -6.41 -0.59 1.30
C LEU A 7 -6.50 -0.95 2.79
N LEU A 8 -7.38 -1.88 3.17
CA LEU A 8 -7.52 -2.33 4.56
C LEU A 8 -6.24 -2.97 5.09
N ASN A 9 -5.55 -3.78 4.28
CA ASN A 9 -4.29 -4.40 4.68
C ASN A 9 -3.19 -3.35 4.93
N LEU A 10 -3.07 -2.36 4.03
CA LEU A 10 -2.10 -1.27 4.18
C LEU A 10 -2.42 -0.39 5.40
N MET A 11 -3.67 0.02 5.58
CA MET A 11 -4.08 0.82 6.73
C MET A 11 -3.89 0.08 8.06
N ARG A 12 -4.21 -1.22 8.10
CA ARG A 12 -3.96 -2.05 9.29
C ARG A 12 -2.47 -2.12 9.60
N ASN A 13 -1.62 -2.34 8.58
CA ASN A 13 -0.17 -2.38 8.76
C ASN A 13 0.38 -1.06 9.31
N ALA A 14 -0.10 0.07 8.79
CA ALA A 14 0.25 1.41 9.27
C ALA A 14 -0.15 1.63 10.74
N VAL A 15 -1.40 1.29 11.10
CA VAL A 15 -1.89 1.41 12.49
C VAL A 15 -1.07 0.54 13.45
N GLU A 16 -0.75 -0.70 13.05
CA GLU A 16 0.10 -1.58 13.85
C GLU A 16 1.53 -1.05 13.98
N ALA A 17 2.11 -0.48 12.92
CA ALA A 17 3.46 0.10 12.95
C ALA A 17 3.58 1.31 13.88
N MET A 18 2.50 2.07 14.05
CA MET A 18 2.45 3.23 14.94
C MET A 18 2.15 2.88 16.41
N GLN A 19 2.00 1.59 16.75
CA GLN A 19 1.83 1.18 18.14
C GLN A 19 3.06 1.58 18.96
N GLY A 20 2.87 2.45 19.96
CA GLY A 20 3.96 2.97 20.77
C GLY A 20 4.66 4.21 20.19
N SER A 21 4.32 4.64 18.97
CA SER A 21 4.82 5.90 18.41
C SER A 21 4.20 7.11 19.13
N PRO A 22 4.96 8.21 19.33
CA PRO A 22 4.47 9.42 19.98
C PRO A 22 3.46 10.19 19.09
N ARG A 23 3.67 10.18 17.77
CA ARG A 23 2.74 10.71 16.76
C ARG A 23 2.08 9.54 16.03
N ARG A 24 0.76 9.60 15.86
CA ARG A 24 -0.04 8.53 15.25
C ARG A 24 -1.00 9.08 14.22
N GLU A 25 -0.46 9.50 13.10
CA GLU A 25 -1.23 10.03 11.99
C GLU A 25 -1.20 9.07 10.82
N LEU A 26 -2.38 8.74 10.30
CA LEU A 26 -2.55 7.98 9.09
C LEU A 26 -3.14 8.91 8.02
N LYS A 27 -2.42 9.09 6.92
CA LYS A 27 -2.88 9.89 5.79
C LYS A 27 -3.12 8.98 4.60
N VAL A 28 -4.30 9.10 4.00
CA VAL A 28 -4.62 8.45 2.72
C VAL A 28 -4.82 9.54 1.68
N THR A 29 -4.10 9.46 0.57
CA THR A 29 -4.21 10.41 -0.55
C THR A 29 -4.39 9.69 -1.87
N THR A 30 -5.00 10.37 -2.82
CA THR A 30 -5.13 9.89 -4.20
C THR A 30 -4.78 11.03 -5.14
N VAL A 31 -3.93 10.76 -6.12
CA VAL A 31 -3.47 11.73 -7.12
C VAL A 31 -3.54 11.07 -8.49
N ALA A 32 -4.11 11.77 -9.47
CA ALA A 32 -4.03 11.35 -10.87
C ALA A 32 -2.62 11.64 -11.41
N ARG A 33 -2.06 10.68 -12.14
CA ARG A 33 -0.76 10.78 -12.80
C ARG A 33 -0.95 11.01 -14.30
N ASP A 34 0.06 11.59 -14.93
CA ASP A 34 0.05 11.92 -16.36
C ASP A 34 0.01 10.66 -17.26
N ASP A 35 0.33 9.48 -16.72
CA ASP A 35 0.32 8.19 -17.40
C ASP A 35 -1.05 7.49 -17.39
N GLY A 36 -2.13 8.20 -17.01
CA GLY A 36 -3.49 7.64 -16.94
C GLY A 36 -3.72 6.72 -15.74
N MET A 37 -2.82 6.75 -14.75
CA MET A 37 -2.95 6.00 -13.51
C MET A 37 -3.40 6.91 -12.36
N ALA A 38 -4.16 6.37 -11.42
CA ALA A 38 -4.37 6.97 -10.10
C ALA A 38 -3.39 6.35 -9.12
N GLU A 39 -2.57 7.17 -8.47
CA GLU A 39 -1.73 6.74 -7.35
C GLU A 39 -2.47 6.95 -6.04
N VAL A 40 -2.55 5.89 -5.24
CA VAL A 40 -3.06 5.91 -3.88
C VAL A 40 -1.90 5.75 -2.91
N SER A 41 -1.79 6.64 -1.93
CA SER A 41 -0.76 6.60 -0.89
C SER A 41 -1.41 6.37 0.48
N VAL A 42 -0.85 5.46 1.27
CA VAL A 42 -1.15 5.24 2.68
C VAL A 42 0.12 5.54 3.47
N ILE A 43 0.10 6.65 4.21
CA ILE A 43 1.30 7.22 4.85
C ILE A 43 1.09 7.21 6.37
N ASP A 44 2.03 6.63 7.09
CA ASP A 44 2.05 6.59 8.56
C ASP A 44 3.17 7.46 9.14
N THR A 45 3.10 7.72 10.45
CA THR A 45 4.17 8.37 11.23
C THR A 45 4.85 7.38 12.19
N GLY A 46 4.95 6.11 11.78
CA GLY A 46 5.61 5.05 12.52
C GLY A 46 7.15 5.15 12.47
N PRO A 47 7.87 4.10 12.87
CA PRO A 47 9.33 4.09 12.87
C PRO A 47 9.95 4.05 11.45
N GLY A 48 9.14 3.83 10.41
CA GLY A 48 9.61 3.67 9.03
C GLY A 48 10.01 2.24 8.67
N LEU A 49 10.52 2.06 7.45
CA LEU A 49 11.05 0.81 6.93
C LEU A 49 12.58 0.80 7.03
N ALA A 50 13.14 -0.29 7.57
CA ALA A 50 14.56 -0.56 7.45
C ALA A 50 14.92 -0.84 5.97
N PRO A 51 16.04 -0.31 5.44
CA PRO A 51 16.42 -0.48 4.03
C PRO A 51 16.44 -1.94 3.57
N GLU A 52 16.87 -2.85 4.44
CA GLU A 52 17.01 -4.29 4.17
C GLU A 52 15.66 -4.98 3.98
N VAL A 53 14.60 -4.44 4.60
CA VAL A 53 13.25 -5.01 4.56
C VAL A 53 12.50 -4.56 3.29
N SER A 54 12.81 -3.37 2.76
CA SER A 54 12.09 -2.78 1.62
C SER A 54 12.14 -3.68 0.36
N ALA A 55 13.29 -4.27 0.06
CA ALA A 55 13.49 -5.11 -1.13
C ALA A 55 12.69 -6.43 -1.09
N GLN A 56 12.40 -6.94 0.11
CA GLN A 56 11.74 -8.23 0.31
C GLN A 56 10.28 -8.08 0.78
N LEU A 57 9.82 -6.85 0.99
CA LEU A 57 8.56 -6.53 1.67
C LEU A 57 7.31 -7.18 1.05
N PHE A 58 7.36 -7.42 -0.26
CA PHE A 58 6.25 -8.02 -1.02
C PHE A 58 6.47 -9.49 -1.36
N GLN A 59 7.57 -10.10 -0.92
CA GLN A 59 7.79 -11.54 -1.06
C GLN A 59 6.87 -12.30 -0.09
N PRO A 60 6.30 -13.44 -0.50
CA PRO A 60 5.51 -14.28 0.39
C PRO A 60 6.30 -14.69 1.63
N PHE A 61 5.62 -14.82 2.77
CA PHE A 61 6.17 -15.26 4.06
C PHE A 61 7.20 -14.33 4.71
N VAL A 62 7.48 -13.17 4.12
CA VAL A 62 8.31 -12.14 4.75
C VAL A 62 7.48 -11.37 5.77
N THR A 63 7.91 -11.40 7.04
CA THR A 63 7.25 -10.67 8.11
C THR A 63 8.20 -10.35 9.26
N THR A 64 8.01 -9.19 9.87
CA THR A 64 8.66 -8.80 11.13
C THR A 64 7.74 -9.00 12.33
N LYS A 65 6.51 -9.47 12.11
CA LYS A 65 5.47 -9.58 13.15
C LYS A 65 5.46 -10.98 13.77
N LYS A 66 5.49 -11.06 15.11
CA LYS A 66 5.48 -12.33 15.87
C LYS A 66 4.32 -13.28 15.53
N GLN A 67 3.19 -12.77 15.04
CA GLN A 67 1.98 -13.55 14.71
C GLN A 67 1.51 -13.33 13.27
N GLY A 68 2.31 -12.67 12.42
CA GLY A 68 1.97 -12.44 11.02
C GLY A 68 2.39 -13.61 10.16
N MET A 69 1.53 -14.06 9.23
CA MET A 69 1.92 -15.08 8.25
C MET A 69 2.80 -14.55 7.10
N GLY A 70 3.03 -13.22 7.01
CA GLY A 70 3.83 -12.61 5.95
C GLY A 70 3.24 -12.65 4.54
N VAL A 71 1.95 -12.98 4.40
CA VAL A 71 1.29 -13.08 3.08
C VAL A 71 0.56 -11.81 2.65
N GLY A 72 0.17 -10.94 3.58
CA GLY A 72 -0.71 -9.80 3.28
C GLY A 72 -0.19 -8.88 2.16
N LEU A 73 1.09 -8.49 2.20
CA LEU A 73 1.67 -7.61 1.19
C LEU A 73 1.89 -8.31 -0.16
N SER A 74 2.21 -9.61 -0.17
CA SER A 74 2.29 -10.39 -1.42
C SER A 74 0.93 -10.51 -2.13
N ILE A 75 -0.16 -10.63 -1.37
CA ILE A 75 -1.53 -10.60 -1.90
C ILE A 75 -1.86 -9.21 -2.43
N CYS A 76 -1.48 -8.14 -1.72
CA CYS A 76 -1.64 -6.77 -2.21
C CYS A 76 -0.95 -6.57 -3.56
N ARG A 77 0.29 -7.04 -3.72
CA ARG A 77 1.02 -6.97 -4.99
C ARG A 77 0.26 -7.70 -6.10
N THR A 78 -0.14 -8.94 -5.86
CA THR A 78 -0.89 -9.74 -6.85
C THR A 78 -2.17 -9.03 -7.30
N ILE A 79 -2.94 -8.47 -6.35
CA ILE A 79 -4.17 -7.74 -6.66
C ILE A 79 -3.86 -6.50 -7.50
N VAL A 80 -2.90 -5.67 -7.07
CA VAL A 80 -2.56 -4.42 -7.76
C VAL A 80 -2.04 -4.70 -9.18
N GLU A 81 -1.15 -5.67 -9.35
CA GLU A 81 -0.61 -6.06 -10.66
C GLU A 81 -1.70 -6.63 -11.58
N SER A 82 -2.66 -7.40 -11.05
CA SER A 82 -3.81 -7.87 -11.83
C SER A 82 -4.73 -6.75 -12.33
N HIS A 83 -4.66 -5.56 -11.72
CA HIS A 83 -5.35 -4.35 -12.17
C HIS A 83 -4.46 -3.45 -13.05
N GLY A 84 -3.31 -3.96 -13.50
CA GLY A 84 -2.34 -3.23 -14.33
C GLY A 84 -1.56 -2.15 -13.57
N GLY A 85 -1.60 -2.18 -12.23
CA GLY A 85 -0.90 -1.25 -11.36
C GLY A 85 0.45 -1.76 -10.87
N HIS A 86 1.09 -0.93 -10.06
CA HIS A 86 2.31 -1.27 -9.33
C HIS A 86 2.16 -0.89 -7.86
N ILE A 87 2.79 -1.62 -6.94
CA ILE A 87 2.81 -1.33 -5.50
C ILE A 87 4.25 -1.26 -4.99
N TRP A 88 4.55 -0.26 -4.17
CA TRP A 88 5.86 -0.06 -3.56
C TRP A 88 5.75 0.61 -2.20
N ALA A 89 6.87 0.71 -1.49
CA ALA A 89 6.95 1.43 -0.23
C ALA A 89 8.24 2.25 -0.15
N GLU A 90 8.18 3.37 0.55
CA GLU A 90 9.30 4.28 0.75
C GLU A 90 9.32 4.83 2.19
N ALA A 91 10.50 5.14 2.69
CA ALA A 91 10.66 5.84 3.96
C ALA A 91 10.37 7.34 3.76
N MET A 92 9.62 7.93 4.69
CA MET A 92 9.30 9.36 4.61
C MET A 92 10.38 10.21 5.28
N PRO A 93 10.79 11.37 4.70
CA PRO A 93 11.77 12.26 5.32
C PRO A 93 11.39 12.74 6.72
N THR A 94 10.10 12.79 7.02
CA THR A 94 9.53 13.19 8.31
C THR A 94 9.41 12.04 9.31
N GLY A 95 9.96 10.87 8.99
CA GLY A 95 9.71 9.61 9.68
C GLY A 95 8.43 8.92 9.19
N GLY A 96 8.36 7.59 9.39
CA GLY A 96 7.26 6.75 8.94
C GLY A 96 7.44 6.12 7.56
N THR A 97 6.40 5.45 7.11
CA THR A 97 6.37 4.72 5.82
C THR A 97 5.25 5.23 4.93
N ALA A 98 5.53 5.39 3.64
CA ALA A 98 4.50 5.55 2.62
C ALA A 98 4.40 4.26 1.79
N PHE A 99 3.26 3.56 1.90
CA PHE A 99 2.88 2.53 0.95
C PHE A 99 2.10 3.18 -0.18
N ARG A 100 2.47 2.87 -1.42
CA ARG A 100 1.86 3.46 -2.61
C ARG A 100 1.46 2.37 -3.58
N PHE A 101 0.32 2.53 -4.23
CA PHE A 101 -0.04 1.70 -5.36
C PHE A 101 -0.75 2.50 -6.44
N THR A 102 -0.64 2.05 -7.69
CA THR A 102 -1.35 2.63 -8.82
C THR A 102 -2.52 1.76 -9.27
N LEU A 103 -3.53 2.40 -9.84
CA LEU A 103 -4.65 1.76 -10.55
C LEU A 103 -4.89 2.49 -11.86
N ARG A 104 -5.29 1.77 -12.91
CA ARG A 104 -5.68 2.42 -14.17
C ARG A 104 -6.94 3.26 -13.95
N ILE A 105 -6.92 4.50 -14.42
CA ILE A 105 -8.13 5.34 -14.50
C ILE A 105 -8.92 4.85 -15.70
N VAL A 106 -10.18 4.49 -15.47
CA VAL A 106 -11.13 4.17 -16.54
C VAL A 106 -12.03 5.37 -16.77
N GLU A 107 -12.22 5.72 -18.03
CA GLU A 107 -13.20 6.74 -18.39
C GLU A 107 -14.62 6.21 -18.14
N LYS A 108 -15.54 7.11 -17.80
CA LYS A 108 -16.89 6.76 -17.32
C LYS A 108 -17.69 5.90 -18.32
N GLU A 109 -17.32 5.93 -19.60
CA GLU A 109 -17.94 5.17 -20.69
C GLU A 109 -17.51 3.69 -20.74
N GLU A 110 -16.30 3.35 -20.27
CA GLU A 110 -15.81 1.97 -20.23
C GLU A 110 -16.48 1.15 -19.11
N VAL A 111 -16.87 1.82 -18.03
CA VAL A 111 -17.53 1.19 -16.86
C VAL A 111 -18.93 0.65 -17.21
N SER A 112 -19.59 1.23 -18.23
CA SER A 112 -20.92 0.81 -18.70
C SER A 112 -20.93 -0.42 -19.62
N ASN A 113 -19.81 -0.73 -20.29
CA ASN A 113 -19.75 -1.83 -21.28
C ASN A 113 -19.28 -3.17 -20.70
N GLY A 114 -18.95 -3.24 -19.40
CA GLY A 114 -18.47 -4.45 -18.72
C GLY A 114 -19.55 -5.31 -18.07
N ARG A 115 -20.80 -5.31 -18.56
CA ARG A 115 -21.86 -6.22 -18.09
C ARG A 115 -21.92 -7.52 -18.88
#